data_AF-A0A530KPF2-F1
#
_entry.id   AF-A0A530KPF2-F1
#
_cell.length_a   1.000
_cell.length_b   1.000
_cell.length_c   1.000
_cell.angle_alpha   90.00
_cell.angle_beta   90.00
_cell.angle_gamma   90.00
#
_symmetry.space_group_name_H-M   'P 1'
#
loop_
_entity.id
_entity.type
_entity.pdbx_description
1 polymer ?
#
loop_
_entity_poly.entity_id
_entity_poly.type
_entity_poly.pdbx_seq_one_letter_code
_entity_poly.pdbx_strand_id
1 'polypeptide(L)'
;MPDRPDGHSDADAHRGRPMSEIDFAKMTKEFAALRPAGGFKVALLDIPWDFEHFSEKGQGKGPQRHYDTMTIDEICQIPLTALLADDAAAFLWMTWPLAMRWHEVIPALGLDYAGLAWEWLKFNPKSGKYAFGGGYGTRKNVEPCILCTRGNPQLRQPIESDMLGAAVIPSGVRSVRDFIEAMPLDAIRAPRRLHSQKPDEQYDRIETMFDGPYVELFSRSSRPRWTAWGNQVGLLDAGLPAKQPLEAALLKEEA
;
A
#
# COMPACT_ATOMS: atom_id res chain seq x y z
N MET A 1 -1.04 -16.84 38.26
CA MET A 1 -1.36 -16.16 36.98
C MET A 1 -2.33 -15.05 37.35
N PRO A 2 -1.94 -13.76 37.34
CA PRO A 2 -2.92 -12.70 37.53
C PRO A 2 -3.73 -12.56 36.23
N ASP A 3 -5.05 -12.43 36.38
CA ASP A 3 -6.05 -12.38 35.32
C ASP A 3 -5.70 -11.35 34.24
N ARG A 4 -5.78 -11.77 32.97
CA ARG A 4 -5.91 -10.83 31.86
C ARG A 4 -7.30 -10.23 31.96
N PRO A 5 -7.45 -8.89 31.94
CA PRO A 5 -8.78 -8.32 31.82
C PRO A 5 -9.37 -8.75 30.48
N ASP A 6 -10.56 -9.34 30.55
CA ASP A 6 -11.38 -9.72 29.40
C ASP A 6 -11.75 -8.46 28.61
N GLY A 7 -10.93 -8.14 27.61
CA GLY A 7 -11.10 -6.98 26.73
C GLY A 7 -11.79 -7.35 25.42
N HIS A 8 -12.95 -8.02 25.50
CA HIS A 8 -13.93 -7.99 24.42
C HIS A 8 -15.07 -7.08 24.86
N SER A 9 -14.89 -5.77 24.65
CA SER A 9 -16.00 -4.82 24.65
C SER A 9 -16.07 -4.19 23.27
N ASP A 10 -17.15 -4.50 22.56
CA ASP A 10 -17.63 -3.74 21.41
C ASP A 10 -17.66 -2.24 21.75
N ALA A 11 -16.91 -1.46 21.00
CA ALA A 11 -17.24 -0.12 20.51
C ALA A 11 -15.98 0.47 19.89
N ASP A 12 -16.09 0.88 18.63
CA ASP A 12 -15.21 1.78 17.90
C ASP A 12 -15.15 3.17 18.61
N ALA A 13 -14.65 3.19 19.83
CA ALA A 13 -14.53 4.38 20.64
C ALA A 13 -13.14 4.98 20.41
N HIS A 14 -13.01 5.59 19.24
CA HIS A 14 -11.91 6.46 18.86
C HIS A 14 -11.88 7.67 19.79
N ARG A 15 -11.37 7.49 21.02
CA ARG A 15 -11.35 8.53 22.06
C ARG A 15 -10.38 9.63 21.64
N GLY A 16 -10.92 10.70 21.07
CA GLY A 16 -10.24 12.00 20.98
C GLY A 16 -9.93 12.50 19.56
N ARG A 17 -10.27 11.76 18.51
CA ARG A 17 -10.24 12.32 17.15
C ARG A 17 -11.61 12.98 16.87
N PRO A 18 -11.68 14.26 16.48
CA PRO A 18 -12.93 14.81 15.95
C PRO A 18 -13.38 13.94 14.77
N MET A 19 -14.68 13.68 14.68
CA MET A 19 -15.30 12.97 13.54
C MET A 19 -14.73 13.53 12.24
N SER A 20 -14.17 12.67 11.40
CA SER A 20 -13.28 13.13 10.33
C SER A 20 -13.94 14.07 9.34
N GLU A 21 -13.19 15.10 8.96
CA GLU A 21 -13.53 16.05 7.90
C GLU A 21 -13.31 15.46 6.49
N ILE A 22 -13.25 14.13 6.34
CA ILE A 22 -13.03 13.50 5.03
C ILE A 22 -14.30 13.63 4.19
N ASP A 23 -14.24 14.49 3.19
CA ASP A 23 -15.32 14.66 2.22
C ASP A 23 -15.26 13.53 1.16
N PHE A 24 -15.92 12.41 1.46
CA PHE A 24 -16.03 11.27 0.55
C PHE A 24 -16.76 11.62 -0.76
N ALA A 25 -17.70 12.57 -0.74
CA ALA A 25 -18.40 12.99 -1.94
C ALA A 25 -17.47 13.76 -2.90
N LYS A 26 -16.58 14.61 -2.34
CA LYS A 26 -15.48 15.22 -3.10
C LYS A 26 -14.52 14.15 -3.62
N MET A 27 -14.13 13.18 -2.79
CA MET A 27 -13.26 12.07 -3.22
C MET A 27 -13.86 11.28 -4.40
N THR A 28 -15.16 10.97 -4.36
CA THR A 28 -15.86 10.32 -5.48
C THR A 28 -15.76 11.14 -6.77
N LYS A 29 -15.96 12.46 -6.69
CA LYS A 29 -15.86 13.36 -7.86
C LYS A 29 -14.45 13.40 -8.43
N GLU A 30 -13.43 13.44 -7.56
CA GLU A 30 -12.03 13.38 -7.98
C GLU A 30 -11.69 12.05 -8.66
N PHE A 31 -12.14 10.92 -8.10
CA PHE A 31 -11.96 9.61 -8.72
C PHE A 31 -12.64 9.52 -10.07
N ALA A 32 -13.87 10.03 -10.20
CA ALA A 32 -14.58 10.06 -11.46
C ALA A 32 -13.87 10.92 -12.52
N ALA A 33 -13.27 12.04 -12.12
CA ALA A 33 -12.49 12.90 -13.01
C ALA A 33 -11.15 12.28 -13.43
N LEU A 34 -10.53 11.48 -12.55
CA LEU A 34 -9.27 10.79 -12.79
C LEU A 34 -9.43 9.51 -13.62
N ARG A 35 -10.63 8.90 -13.58
CA ARG A 35 -10.92 7.61 -14.18
C ARG A 35 -10.74 7.65 -15.71
N PRO A 36 -9.85 6.84 -16.31
CA PRO A 36 -9.75 6.72 -17.76
C PRO A 36 -10.96 5.97 -18.33
N ALA A 37 -11.13 6.03 -19.66
CA ALA A 37 -12.14 5.22 -20.33
C ALA A 37 -11.94 3.72 -20.00
N GLY A 38 -13.00 3.07 -19.51
CA GLY A 38 -12.94 1.67 -19.04
C GLY A 38 -12.43 1.48 -17.59
N GLY A 39 -11.87 2.52 -16.94
CA GLY A 39 -11.34 2.45 -15.58
C GLY A 39 -9.89 1.96 -15.48
N PHE A 40 -9.31 2.10 -14.29
CA PHE A 40 -7.97 1.58 -14.01
C PHE A 40 -8.00 0.06 -13.85
N LYS A 41 -7.15 -0.65 -14.59
CA LYS A 41 -7.02 -2.11 -14.50
C LYS A 41 -6.16 -2.55 -13.33
N VAL A 42 -5.32 -1.64 -12.83
CA VAL A 42 -4.38 -1.94 -11.75
C VAL A 42 -4.34 -0.77 -10.78
N ALA A 43 -4.53 -1.05 -9.50
CA ALA A 43 -4.37 -0.09 -8.42
C ALA A 43 -3.34 -0.54 -7.40
N LEU A 44 -2.56 0.41 -6.90
CA LEU A 44 -1.69 0.25 -5.73
C LEU A 44 -2.20 1.18 -4.63
N LEU A 45 -2.45 0.63 -3.45
CA LEU A 45 -3.07 1.30 -2.32
C LEU A 45 -2.09 1.32 -1.15
N ASP A 46 -1.57 2.51 -0.81
CA ASP A 46 -0.79 2.73 0.41
C ASP A 46 -1.59 3.54 1.44
N ILE A 47 -2.70 2.95 1.88
CA ILE A 47 -3.67 3.61 2.75
C ILE A 47 -3.00 4.08 4.04
N PRO A 48 -3.26 5.32 4.52
CA PRO A 48 -2.64 5.85 5.73
C PRO A 48 -3.35 5.31 6.98
N TRP A 49 -3.17 4.02 7.27
CA TRP A 49 -3.83 3.32 8.37
C TRP A 49 -3.61 3.99 9.73
N ASP A 50 -4.70 4.27 10.44
CA ASP A 50 -4.63 4.63 11.85
C ASP A 50 -4.50 3.37 12.72
N PHE A 51 -3.65 3.44 13.74
CA PHE A 51 -3.38 2.33 14.66
C PHE A 51 -3.28 2.85 16.09
N GLU A 52 -4.02 2.20 16.99
CA GLU A 52 -3.99 2.51 18.41
C GLU A 52 -2.73 1.98 19.09
N HIS A 53 -2.03 2.87 19.81
CA HIS A 53 -0.85 2.50 20.57
C HIS A 53 -1.19 2.22 22.03
N PHE A 54 -0.51 1.24 22.66
CA PHE A 54 -0.71 0.89 24.08
C PHE A 54 -0.30 1.98 25.09
N SER A 55 0.30 3.08 24.64
CA SER A 55 0.69 4.20 25.51
C SER A 55 0.79 5.51 24.72
N GLU A 56 0.61 6.64 25.40
CA GLU A 56 0.80 7.99 24.85
C GLU A 56 2.23 8.19 24.29
N LYS A 57 3.24 7.67 24.98
CA LYS A 57 4.63 7.67 24.49
C LYS A 57 4.77 6.90 23.17
N GLY A 58 3.99 5.82 23.01
CA GLY A 58 3.90 5.03 21.78
C GLY A 58 3.22 5.79 20.64
N GLN A 59 2.17 6.56 20.93
CA GLN A 59 1.51 7.44 19.95
C GLN A 59 2.50 8.46 19.38
N GLY A 60 3.43 8.95 20.21
CA GLY A 60 4.56 9.78 19.78
C GLY A 60 5.54 9.11 18.79
N LYS A 61 5.38 7.84 18.44
CA LYS A 61 6.14 7.15 17.38
C LYS A 61 5.25 6.66 16.22
N GLY A 62 3.97 7.01 16.24
CA GLY A 62 2.98 6.58 15.26
C GLY A 62 3.02 7.35 13.93
N PRO A 63 2.35 6.84 12.89
CA PRO A 63 2.28 7.46 11.57
C PRO A 63 1.65 8.87 11.60
N GLN A 64 0.79 9.16 12.58
CA GLN A 64 0.07 10.42 12.74
C GLN A 64 0.99 11.65 12.90
N ARG A 65 2.28 11.43 13.20
CA ARG A 65 3.30 12.52 13.24
C ARG A 65 3.78 12.96 11.87
N HIS A 66 3.51 12.17 10.83
CA HIS A 66 4.06 12.37 9.49
C HIS A 66 2.99 12.75 8.47
N TYR A 67 1.76 12.26 8.64
CA TYR A 67 0.62 12.51 7.77
C TYR A 67 -0.69 12.22 8.51
N ASP A 68 -1.79 12.77 8.00
CA ASP A 68 -3.14 12.44 8.48
C ASP A 68 -3.45 10.97 8.17
N THR A 69 -4.01 10.27 9.15
CA THR A 69 -4.37 8.85 9.05
C THR A 69 -5.86 8.66 8.89
N MET A 70 -6.27 7.44 8.54
CA MET A 70 -7.67 7.05 8.39
C MET A 70 -8.02 5.88 9.30
N THR A 71 -9.18 5.96 9.95
CA THR A 71 -9.74 4.84 10.71
C THR A 71 -10.18 3.71 9.78
N ILE A 72 -10.42 2.52 10.32
CA ILE A 72 -10.98 1.43 9.51
C ILE A 72 -12.33 1.83 8.88
N ASP A 73 -13.21 2.49 9.65
CA ASP A 73 -14.50 2.97 9.15
C ASP A 73 -14.36 4.00 8.01
N GLU A 74 -13.38 4.89 8.09
CA GLU A 74 -13.09 5.86 7.03
C GLU A 74 -12.53 5.17 5.78
N ILE A 75 -11.65 4.19 5.98
CA ILE A 75 -11.06 3.40 4.89
C ILE A 75 -12.14 2.61 4.16
N CYS A 76 -13.08 2.01 4.89
CA CYS A 76 -14.22 1.29 4.32
C CYS A 76 -15.17 2.18 3.50
N GLN A 77 -15.08 3.51 3.64
CA GLN A 77 -15.88 4.47 2.88
C GLN A 77 -15.19 4.98 1.59
N ILE A 78 -13.94 4.60 1.34
CA ILE A 78 -13.23 4.99 0.11
C ILE A 78 -13.99 4.46 -1.11
N PRO A 79 -14.41 5.31 -2.06
CA PRO A 79 -15.23 4.92 -3.21
C PRO A 79 -14.38 4.30 -4.34
N LEU A 80 -13.55 3.31 -4.01
CA LEU A 80 -12.51 2.77 -4.90
C LEU A 80 -13.08 2.25 -6.23
N THR A 81 -14.26 1.65 -6.23
CA THR A 81 -14.91 1.13 -7.44
C THR A 81 -15.26 2.21 -8.46
N ALA A 82 -15.41 3.48 -8.04
CA ALA A 82 -15.57 4.61 -8.96
C ALA A 82 -14.33 4.81 -9.85
N LEU A 83 -13.16 4.30 -9.45
CA LEU A 83 -11.88 4.45 -10.13
C LEU A 83 -11.48 3.21 -10.95
N LEU A 84 -11.82 2.01 -10.47
CA LEU A 84 -11.37 0.74 -11.06
C LEU A 84 -12.23 0.27 -12.23
N ALA A 85 -11.60 -0.40 -13.20
CA ALA A 85 -12.30 -1.22 -14.19
C ALA A 85 -13.13 -2.34 -13.53
N ASP A 86 -14.07 -2.93 -14.28
CA ASP A 86 -14.86 -4.05 -13.76
C ASP A 86 -14.00 -5.30 -13.50
N ASP A 87 -12.96 -5.48 -14.32
CA ASP A 87 -11.89 -6.45 -14.10
C ASP A 87 -10.59 -5.72 -13.75
N ALA A 88 -10.20 -5.73 -12.49
CA ALA A 88 -9.02 -5.01 -12.00
C ALA A 88 -8.26 -5.77 -10.91
N ALA A 89 -6.94 -5.64 -10.89
CA ALA A 89 -6.08 -6.08 -9.80
C ALA A 89 -5.78 -4.91 -8.86
N ALA A 90 -5.80 -5.15 -7.55
CA ALA A 90 -5.45 -4.15 -6.54
C ALA A 90 -4.40 -4.72 -5.59
N PHE A 91 -3.37 -3.91 -5.32
CA PHE A 91 -2.27 -4.24 -4.42
C PHE A 91 -2.41 -3.35 -3.19
N LEU A 92 -2.73 -3.95 -2.04
CA LEU A 92 -3.02 -3.22 -0.81
C LEU A 92 -1.89 -3.40 0.19
N TRP A 93 -1.13 -2.34 0.44
CA TRP A 93 -0.20 -2.31 1.56
C TRP A 93 -0.95 -2.27 2.88
N MET A 94 -0.55 -3.15 3.79
CA MET A 94 -1.06 -3.20 5.15
C MET A 94 0.08 -3.22 6.16
N THR A 95 -0.26 -3.05 7.43
CA THR A 95 0.65 -3.29 8.53
C THR A 95 0.21 -4.54 9.29
N TRP A 96 1.15 -5.37 9.72
CA TRP A 96 0.83 -6.59 10.46
C TRP A 96 -0.07 -6.40 11.69
N PRO A 97 0.04 -5.32 12.49
CA PRO A 97 -0.90 -5.06 13.59
C PRO A 97 -2.37 -4.94 13.15
N LEU A 98 -2.61 -4.54 11.90
CA LEU A 98 -3.95 -4.36 11.33
C LEU A 98 -4.31 -5.44 10.30
N ALA A 99 -3.44 -6.42 10.06
CA ALA A 99 -3.67 -7.45 9.04
C ALA A 99 -4.98 -8.21 9.26
N MET A 100 -5.40 -8.39 10.51
CA MET A 100 -6.67 -9.05 10.82
C MET A 100 -7.90 -8.24 10.39
N ARG A 101 -7.80 -6.93 10.13
CA ARG A 101 -8.94 -6.06 9.69
C ARG A 101 -9.19 -6.13 8.18
N TRP A 102 -8.39 -6.88 7.42
CA TRP A 102 -8.52 -6.96 5.95
C TRP A 102 -9.90 -7.44 5.47
N HIS A 103 -10.62 -8.18 6.30
CA HIS A 103 -11.87 -8.86 5.96
C HIS A 103 -13.05 -7.89 5.97
N GLU A 104 -12.89 -6.76 6.66
CA GLU A 104 -13.82 -5.64 6.65
C GLU A 104 -13.49 -4.71 5.49
N VAL A 105 -12.21 -4.39 5.32
CA VAL A 105 -11.73 -3.38 4.35
C VAL A 105 -11.84 -3.85 2.92
N ILE A 106 -11.34 -5.05 2.59
CA ILE A 106 -11.27 -5.53 1.20
C ILE A 106 -12.66 -5.58 0.55
N PRO A 107 -13.69 -6.18 1.17
CA PRO A 107 -15.04 -6.17 0.62
C PRO A 107 -15.67 -4.77 0.56
N ALA A 108 -15.42 -3.91 1.56
CA ALA A 108 -15.94 -2.54 1.59
C ALA A 108 -15.38 -1.69 0.43
N LEU A 109 -14.13 -1.93 0.03
CA LEU A 109 -13.52 -1.32 -1.15
C LEU A 109 -14.04 -1.90 -2.48
N GLY A 110 -14.95 -2.89 -2.45
CA GLY A 110 -15.50 -3.57 -3.62
C GLY A 110 -14.51 -4.50 -4.31
N LEU A 111 -13.65 -5.14 -3.51
CA LEU A 111 -12.62 -6.08 -3.92
C LEU A 111 -12.83 -7.45 -3.26
N ASP A 112 -12.24 -8.47 -3.85
CA ASP A 112 -12.08 -9.83 -3.33
C ASP A 112 -10.63 -10.08 -2.93
N TYR A 113 -10.40 -10.81 -1.85
CA TYR A 113 -9.06 -11.23 -1.44
C TYR A 113 -8.53 -12.32 -2.37
N ALA A 114 -7.33 -12.13 -2.92
CA ALA A 114 -6.70 -13.06 -3.86
C ALA A 114 -5.35 -13.62 -3.37
N GLY A 115 -4.85 -13.19 -2.20
CA GLY A 115 -3.65 -13.76 -1.58
C GLY A 115 -2.63 -12.70 -1.15
N LEU A 116 -1.48 -13.17 -0.67
CA LEU A 116 -0.30 -12.33 -0.46
C LEU A 116 0.32 -12.03 -1.83
N ALA A 117 0.57 -10.75 -2.14
CA ALA A 117 1.36 -10.38 -3.31
C ALA A 117 2.86 -10.53 -3.00
N TRP A 118 3.31 -9.92 -1.90
CA TRP A 118 4.66 -10.06 -1.35
C TRP A 118 4.75 -9.42 0.04
N GLU A 119 5.84 -9.71 0.75
CA GLU A 119 6.27 -8.97 1.93
C GLU A 119 7.48 -8.07 1.66
N TRP A 120 7.51 -6.88 2.22
CA TRP A 120 8.71 -6.05 2.21
C TRP A 120 9.63 -6.39 3.39
N LEU A 121 10.73 -7.09 3.12
CA LEU A 121 11.80 -7.37 4.10
C LEU A 121 12.72 -6.16 4.22
N LYS A 122 12.48 -5.36 5.26
CA LYS A 122 13.16 -4.08 5.45
C LYS A 122 14.53 -4.25 6.10
N PHE A 123 15.56 -3.66 5.51
CA PHE A 123 16.87 -3.58 6.16
C PHE A 123 17.42 -2.17 6.24
N ASN A 124 18.29 -1.91 7.22
CA ASN A 124 19.03 -0.66 7.32
C ASN A 124 20.22 -0.71 6.33
N PRO A 125 20.28 0.20 5.34
CA PRO A 125 21.32 0.14 4.30
C PRO A 125 22.74 0.34 4.83
N LYS A 126 22.92 1.02 5.97
CA LYS A 126 24.25 1.24 6.57
C LYS A 126 24.76 0.01 7.32
N SER A 127 23.88 -0.65 8.07
CA SER A 127 24.27 -1.75 8.96
C SER A 127 24.00 -3.15 8.39
N GLY A 128 23.17 -3.26 7.35
CA GLY A 128 22.68 -4.53 6.80
C GLY A 128 21.66 -5.27 7.68
N LYS A 129 21.45 -4.82 8.93
CA LYS A 129 20.50 -5.45 9.86
C LYS A 129 19.05 -5.19 9.45
N TYR A 130 18.17 -6.16 9.69
CA TYR A 130 16.73 -6.00 9.47
C TYR A 130 16.12 -4.98 10.44
N ALA A 131 15.16 -4.21 9.94
CA ALA A 131 14.47 -3.20 10.74
C ALA A 131 13.42 -3.85 11.65
N PHE A 132 13.17 -3.27 12.82
CA PHE A 132 11.95 -3.53 13.57
C PHE A 132 10.79 -2.79 12.88
N GLY A 133 9.74 -3.51 12.51
CA GLY A 133 8.45 -2.94 12.12
C GLY A 133 7.47 -2.92 13.29
N GLY A 134 6.20 -2.69 12.98
CA GLY A 134 5.13 -2.53 13.96
C GLY A 134 4.82 -3.78 14.79
N GLY A 135 4.02 -3.58 15.83
CA GLY A 135 3.54 -4.63 16.73
C GLY A 135 4.41 -4.82 17.99
N TYR A 136 3.88 -5.56 18.96
CA TYR A 136 4.45 -5.65 20.30
C TYR A 136 4.94 -7.06 20.69
N GLY A 137 4.50 -8.10 19.98
CA GLY A 137 4.91 -9.50 20.21
C GLY A 137 6.30 -9.81 19.66
N THR A 138 6.41 -10.79 18.76
CA THR A 138 7.69 -11.14 18.11
C THR A 138 8.33 -10.00 17.31
N ARG A 139 7.58 -8.89 17.09
CA ARG A 139 7.84 -7.79 16.16
C ARG A 139 8.05 -8.29 14.73
N LYS A 140 7.45 -7.62 13.76
CA LYS A 140 7.58 -8.01 12.35
C LYS A 140 8.58 -7.08 11.68
N ASN A 141 9.58 -7.63 10.99
CA ASN A 141 10.50 -6.87 10.15
C ASN A 141 9.98 -6.69 8.71
N VAL A 142 8.78 -7.21 8.47
CA VAL A 142 8.10 -7.31 7.19
C VAL A 142 6.85 -6.45 7.18
N GLU A 143 6.48 -5.94 6.02
CA GLU A 143 5.16 -5.36 5.76
C GLU A 143 4.50 -6.12 4.61
N PRO A 144 3.24 -6.57 4.76
CA PRO A 144 2.55 -7.30 3.70
C PRO A 144 1.93 -6.35 2.68
N CYS A 145 2.01 -6.74 1.40
CA CYS A 145 1.19 -6.23 0.32
C CYS A 145 0.24 -7.35 -0.12
N ILE A 146 -1.06 -7.09 -0.05
CA ILE A 146 -2.12 -8.06 -0.35
C ILE A 146 -2.57 -7.89 -1.80
N LEU A 147 -2.63 -9.00 -2.54
CA LEU A 147 -3.28 -9.04 -3.84
C LEU A 147 -4.78 -9.18 -3.64
N CYS A 148 -5.52 -8.27 -4.24
CA CYS A 148 -6.97 -8.29 -4.32
C CYS A 148 -7.40 -8.21 -5.78
N THR A 149 -8.61 -8.65 -6.07
CA THR A 149 -9.19 -8.60 -7.41
C THR A 149 -10.57 -7.96 -7.38
N ARG A 150 -10.95 -7.32 -8.47
CA ARG A 150 -12.33 -7.00 -8.82
C ARG A 150 -12.63 -7.74 -10.12
N GLY A 151 -13.69 -8.53 -10.15
CA GLY A 151 -13.98 -9.36 -11.31
C GLY A 151 -12.87 -10.36 -11.59
N ASN A 152 -12.52 -10.53 -12.87
CA ASN A 152 -11.53 -11.50 -13.35
C ASN A 152 -10.39 -10.81 -14.13
N PRO A 153 -9.49 -10.07 -13.46
CA PRO A 153 -8.40 -9.37 -14.14
C PRO A 153 -7.45 -10.35 -14.83
N GLN A 154 -7.14 -10.06 -16.08
CA GLN A 154 -6.24 -10.89 -16.87
C GLN A 154 -4.78 -10.50 -16.63
N LEU A 155 -3.92 -11.50 -16.46
CA LEU A 155 -2.48 -11.31 -16.55
C LEU A 155 -2.11 -10.76 -17.93
N ARG A 156 -0.96 -10.07 -18.01
CA ARG A 156 -0.38 -9.64 -19.29
C ARG A 156 -0.29 -10.83 -20.23
N GLN A 157 -0.94 -10.71 -21.38
CA GLN A 157 -0.92 -11.74 -22.40
C GLN A 157 0.33 -11.59 -23.28
N PRO A 158 0.88 -12.71 -23.79
CA PRO A 158 1.86 -12.63 -24.87
C PRO A 158 1.24 -11.91 -26.08
N ILE A 159 1.96 -10.98 -26.69
CA ILE A 159 1.60 -10.49 -28.01
C ILE A 159 2.08 -11.54 -29.01
N GLU A 160 1.17 -12.17 -29.74
CA GLU A 160 1.53 -13.07 -30.84
C GLU A 160 2.27 -12.30 -31.92
N SER A 161 3.29 -12.92 -32.52
CA SER A 161 4.10 -12.29 -33.56
C SER A 161 3.21 -11.76 -34.68
N ASP A 162 3.40 -10.51 -35.09
CA ASP A 162 2.79 -10.04 -36.32
C ASP A 162 3.29 -10.85 -37.53
N MET A 163 2.46 -10.93 -38.57
CA MET A 163 2.71 -11.71 -39.80
C MET A 163 4.00 -11.32 -40.55
N LEU A 164 4.71 -10.28 -40.11
CA LEU A 164 5.93 -9.75 -40.71
C LEU A 164 7.19 -10.19 -39.96
N GLY A 165 7.06 -11.02 -38.91
CA GLY A 165 8.20 -11.65 -38.23
C GLY A 165 9.12 -10.67 -37.50
N ALA A 166 8.62 -9.48 -37.16
CA ALA A 166 9.41 -8.41 -36.53
C ALA A 166 9.02 -8.12 -35.07
N ALA A 167 8.30 -9.02 -34.41
CA ALA A 167 8.00 -8.91 -32.99
C ALA A 167 8.95 -9.80 -32.16
N VAL A 168 10.00 -9.19 -31.62
CA VAL A 168 10.83 -9.78 -30.56
C VAL A 168 10.02 -9.79 -29.26
N ILE A 169 9.90 -10.96 -28.63
CA ILE A 169 9.29 -11.12 -27.30
C ILE A 169 10.12 -10.32 -26.27
N PRO A 170 9.56 -9.33 -25.56
CA PRO A 170 10.16 -8.93 -24.30
C PRO A 170 9.92 -10.05 -23.28
N SER A 171 10.97 -10.51 -22.61
CA SER A 171 10.85 -11.52 -21.54
C SER A 171 9.89 -11.03 -20.46
N GLY A 172 8.85 -11.82 -20.16
CA GLY A 172 7.84 -11.49 -19.15
C GLY A 172 7.13 -12.73 -18.63
N VAL A 173 6.24 -12.52 -17.66
CA VAL A 173 5.47 -13.55 -16.97
C VAL A 173 4.20 -13.87 -17.75
N ARG A 174 4.05 -15.10 -18.25
CA ARG A 174 2.90 -15.52 -19.07
C ARG A 174 1.91 -16.42 -18.34
N SER A 175 2.22 -16.76 -17.10
CA SER A 175 1.40 -17.58 -16.22
C SER A 175 1.76 -17.29 -14.76
N VAL A 176 0.92 -17.72 -13.82
CA VAL A 176 1.29 -17.69 -12.39
C VAL A 176 2.59 -18.48 -12.15
N ARG A 177 2.83 -19.55 -12.91
CA ARG A 177 4.07 -20.34 -12.80
C ARG A 177 5.28 -19.51 -13.23
N ASP A 178 5.20 -18.80 -14.34
CA ASP A 178 6.28 -17.94 -14.82
C ASP A 178 6.60 -16.84 -13.79
N PHE A 179 5.57 -16.33 -13.09
CA PHE A 179 5.74 -15.34 -12.04
C PHE A 179 6.56 -15.90 -10.88
N ILE A 180 6.18 -17.09 -10.41
CA ILE A 180 6.88 -17.79 -9.33
C ILE A 180 8.33 -18.07 -9.72
N GLU A 181 8.59 -18.49 -10.97
CA GLU A 181 9.97 -18.71 -11.43
C GLU A 181 10.78 -17.41 -11.52
N ALA A 182 10.17 -16.31 -11.96
CA ALA A 182 10.83 -15.01 -12.05
C ALA A 182 11.05 -14.36 -10.67
N MET A 183 10.14 -14.62 -9.72
CA MET A 183 10.11 -14.03 -8.39
C MET A 183 9.82 -15.11 -7.34
N PRO A 184 10.76 -16.05 -7.11
CA PRO A 184 10.53 -17.25 -6.28
C PRO A 184 10.43 -16.94 -4.79
N LEU A 185 10.73 -15.70 -4.41
CA LEU A 185 10.50 -15.20 -3.07
C LEU A 185 9.30 -14.26 -3.14
N ASP A 186 8.24 -14.60 -2.38
CA ASP A 186 7.06 -13.75 -2.10
C ASP A 186 7.45 -12.56 -1.19
N ALA A 187 8.59 -11.94 -1.51
CA ALA A 187 9.32 -11.03 -0.69
C ALA A 187 10.11 -10.05 -1.56
N ILE A 188 10.02 -8.77 -1.24
CA ILE A 188 10.91 -7.71 -1.72
C ILE A 188 11.90 -7.40 -0.61
N ARG A 189 13.18 -7.72 -0.80
CA ARG A 189 14.24 -7.35 0.14
C ARG A 189 14.86 -6.02 -0.30
N ALA A 190 14.41 -4.93 0.33
CA ALA A 190 14.80 -3.56 -0.04
C ALA A 190 15.11 -2.71 1.20
N PRO A 191 16.01 -1.70 1.09
CA PRO A 191 16.40 -0.88 2.23
C PRO A 191 15.25 0.00 2.71
N ARG A 192 15.20 0.26 4.03
CA ARG A 192 14.30 1.27 4.59
C ARG A 192 14.70 2.66 4.07
N ARG A 193 13.70 3.40 3.58
CA ARG A 193 13.86 4.77 3.05
C ARG A 193 13.20 5.79 3.98
N LEU A 194 12.63 6.88 3.45
CA LEU A 194 11.85 7.84 4.24
C LEU A 194 10.64 7.15 4.89
N HIS A 195 10.07 7.77 5.93
CA HIS A 195 8.97 7.17 6.69
C HIS A 195 7.81 6.80 5.76
N SER A 196 7.32 5.56 5.85
CA SER A 196 6.28 4.95 4.98
C SER A 196 6.57 4.94 3.47
N GLN A 197 7.82 5.12 3.02
CA GLN A 197 8.17 5.02 1.61
C GLN A 197 8.41 3.56 1.21
N LYS A 198 7.41 2.94 0.56
CA LYS A 198 7.41 1.55 0.07
C LYS A 198 8.49 1.30 -0.98
N PRO A 199 8.95 0.07 -1.26
CA PRO A 199 10.07 -0.19 -2.17
C PRO A 199 9.69 0.05 -3.65
N ASP A 200 10.61 0.60 -4.45
CA ASP A 200 10.33 0.89 -5.89
C ASP A 200 10.18 -0.40 -6.71
N GLU A 201 10.76 -1.50 -6.24
CA GLU A 201 10.69 -2.81 -6.87
C GLU A 201 9.23 -3.30 -6.99
N GLN A 202 8.31 -2.78 -6.15
CA GLN A 202 6.89 -3.13 -6.21
C GLN A 202 6.27 -2.85 -7.59
N TYR A 203 6.65 -1.73 -8.20
CA TYR A 203 6.08 -1.31 -9.47
C TYR A 203 6.56 -2.22 -10.60
N ASP A 204 7.83 -2.63 -10.58
CA ASP A 204 8.37 -3.55 -11.58
C ASP A 204 7.69 -4.92 -11.46
N ARG A 205 7.38 -5.38 -10.24
CA ARG A 205 6.58 -6.61 -10.03
C ARG A 205 5.18 -6.48 -10.64
N ILE A 206 4.49 -5.39 -10.33
CA ILE A 206 3.12 -5.14 -10.80
C ILE A 206 3.10 -5.01 -12.32
N GLU A 207 3.97 -4.18 -12.86
CA GLU A 207 4.10 -3.95 -14.30
C GLU A 207 4.56 -5.21 -15.03
N THR A 208 5.20 -6.18 -14.37
CA THR A 208 5.52 -7.49 -14.99
C THR A 208 4.27 -8.37 -15.13
N MET A 209 3.36 -8.33 -14.15
CA MET A 209 2.17 -9.19 -14.11
C MET A 209 0.99 -8.66 -14.92
N PHE A 210 0.75 -7.35 -14.89
CA PHE A 210 -0.48 -6.75 -15.40
C PHE A 210 -0.19 -5.59 -16.34
N ASP A 211 -1.06 -5.44 -17.35
CA ASP A 211 -1.14 -4.23 -18.16
C ASP A 211 -2.01 -3.17 -17.50
N GLY A 212 -1.58 -1.92 -17.66
CA GLY A 212 -2.32 -0.76 -17.17
C GLY A 212 -3.62 -0.50 -17.95
N PRO A 213 -4.26 0.66 -17.72
CA PRO A 213 -3.74 1.81 -16.97
C PRO A 213 -3.58 1.55 -15.47
N TYR A 214 -2.57 2.19 -14.86
CA TYR A 214 -2.17 2.03 -13.46
C TYR A 214 -2.49 3.28 -12.63
N VAL A 215 -2.95 3.08 -11.39
CA VAL A 215 -3.14 4.17 -10.42
C VAL A 215 -2.53 3.81 -9.06
N GLU A 216 -1.90 4.79 -8.41
CA GLU A 216 -1.46 4.69 -7.03
C GLU A 216 -2.24 5.68 -6.16
N LEU A 217 -2.95 5.17 -5.15
CA LEU A 217 -3.67 5.99 -4.16
C LEU A 217 -2.82 6.22 -2.92
N PHE A 218 -2.95 7.42 -2.35
CA PHE A 218 -2.18 7.94 -1.23
C PHE A 218 -0.68 8.06 -1.53
N SER A 219 -0.33 8.21 -2.81
CA SER A 219 1.06 8.34 -3.22
C SER A 219 1.65 9.67 -2.78
N ARG A 220 2.95 9.65 -2.47
CA ARG A 220 3.77 10.83 -2.16
C ARG A 220 4.83 11.12 -3.22
N SER A 221 4.88 10.30 -4.26
CA SER A 221 5.79 10.40 -5.39
C SER A 221 5.02 10.27 -6.70
N SER A 222 5.50 10.91 -7.76
CA SER A 222 5.06 10.58 -9.11
C SER A 222 5.92 9.45 -9.68
N ARG A 223 5.33 8.65 -10.57
CA ARG A 223 6.04 7.64 -11.33
C ARG A 223 5.57 7.66 -12.78
N PRO A 224 6.50 7.58 -13.76
CA PRO A 224 6.11 7.44 -15.17
C PRO A 224 5.14 6.26 -15.35
N ARG A 225 4.14 6.43 -16.24
CA ARG A 225 3.06 5.46 -16.53
C ARG A 225 2.01 5.26 -15.43
N TRP A 226 2.22 5.79 -14.22
CA TRP A 226 1.28 5.69 -13.12
C TRP A 226 0.56 7.01 -12.91
N THR A 227 -0.76 6.93 -12.78
CA THR A 227 -1.53 8.05 -12.26
C THR A 227 -1.42 8.05 -10.73
N ALA A 228 -1.05 9.18 -10.13
CA ALA A 228 -0.95 9.31 -8.68
C ALA A 228 -2.11 10.13 -8.13
N TRP A 229 -2.68 9.72 -6.99
CA TRP A 229 -3.66 10.48 -6.24
C TRP A 229 -3.31 10.48 -4.75
N GLY A 230 -3.46 11.62 -4.08
CA GLY A 230 -3.15 11.81 -2.68
C GLY A 230 -2.92 13.29 -2.35
N ASN A 231 -3.01 13.64 -1.06
CA ASN A 231 -2.80 15.03 -0.60
C ASN A 231 -1.32 15.47 -0.62
N GLN A 232 -0.39 14.55 -0.83
CA GLN A 232 1.05 14.77 -0.79
C GLN A 232 1.78 14.30 -2.07
N VAL A 233 1.05 14.13 -3.19
CA VAL A 233 1.65 13.70 -4.47
C VAL A 233 2.79 14.65 -4.87
N GLY A 234 3.93 14.06 -5.25
CA GLY A 234 5.12 14.77 -5.70
C GLY A 234 6.03 15.32 -4.60
N LEU A 235 5.66 15.18 -3.32
CA LEU A 235 6.48 15.63 -2.18
C LEU A 235 7.87 14.96 -2.16
N LEU A 236 7.99 13.76 -2.72
CA LEU A 236 9.24 12.99 -2.77
C LEU A 236 9.98 13.08 -4.12
N ASP A 237 9.45 13.79 -5.12
CA ASP A 237 10.01 13.81 -6.49
C ASP A 237 11.22 14.73 -6.61
N ALA A 238 11.10 15.93 -6.04
CA ALA A 238 12.24 16.78 -5.76
C ALA A 238 12.76 16.32 -4.41
N GLY A 239 13.95 15.70 -4.36
CA GLY A 239 14.60 15.38 -3.10
C GLY A 239 14.43 16.56 -2.14
N LEU A 240 13.70 16.32 -1.04
CA LEU A 240 13.04 17.33 -0.19
C LEU A 240 13.75 18.70 -0.20
N PRO A 241 13.05 19.84 -0.33
CA PRO A 241 13.67 21.11 0.03
C PRO A 241 14.25 20.95 1.44
N ALA A 242 15.53 21.31 1.59
CA ALA A 242 16.29 21.08 2.81
C ALA A 242 15.46 21.40 4.05
N LYS A 243 15.15 20.36 4.83
CA LYS A 243 14.54 20.35 6.18
C LYS A 243 13.97 21.69 6.64
N GLN A 244 12.64 21.80 6.69
CA GLN A 244 12.05 22.49 7.85
C GLN A 244 12.22 21.57 9.08
N PRO A 245 12.65 22.13 10.23
CA PRO A 245 13.29 21.36 11.28
C PRO A 245 12.29 20.61 12.16
N LEU A 246 11.95 19.38 11.79
CA LEU A 246 11.31 18.43 12.74
C LEU A 246 11.98 17.05 12.77
N GLU A 247 12.68 16.63 11.71
CA GLU A 247 13.29 15.28 11.64
C GLU A 247 14.74 15.21 12.16
N ALA A 248 15.40 16.33 12.43
CA ALA A 248 16.79 16.32 12.90
C ALA A 248 16.98 15.83 14.34
N ALA A 249 15.90 15.71 15.14
CA ALA A 249 15.96 15.30 16.54
C ALA A 249 15.82 13.79 16.75
N LEU A 250 15.30 13.02 15.79
CA LEU A 250 14.91 11.62 16.02
C LEU A 250 15.93 10.57 15.51
N LEU A 251 17.01 11.01 14.86
CA LEU A 251 18.11 10.14 14.43
C LEU A 251 19.25 10.03 15.46
N LYS A 252 19.07 10.58 16.68
CA LYS A 252 20.11 10.58 17.73
C LYS A 252 19.85 9.69 18.95
N GLU A 253 18.79 8.87 18.98
CA GLU A 253 18.45 8.12 20.21
C GLU A 253 18.24 6.60 20.09
N GLU A 254 18.60 5.95 18.98
CA GLU A 254 18.55 4.47 18.92
C GLU A 254 19.84 3.90 18.30
N ALA A 255 20.95 4.11 19.02
CA ALA A 255 22.20 3.36 18.89
C ALA A 255 22.26 2.25 19.96
#